data_AF-A0A969F4V4-F1
#
_entry.id   AF-A0A969F4V4-F1
#
_cell.length_a   1.000
_cell.length_b   1.000
_cell.length_c   1.000
_cell.angle_alpha   90.00
_cell.angle_beta   90.00
_cell.angle_gamma   90.00
#
_symmetry.space_group_name_H-M   'P 1'
#
loop_
_entity.id
_entity.type
_entity.pdbx_description
1 polymer ?
#
loop_
_entity_poly.entity_id
_entity_poly.type
_entity_poly.pdbx_seq_one_letter_code
_entity_poly.pdbx_strand_id
1 'polypeptide(L)'
;MTMAFCGETSNDQAMLQMFGPAQNYSFEEDGNVLVFTWAAGGPVDYYRLVPTVELPEPAEGAATGTVTAPDGIFLRTGPGTNYPTVGAAPEGTVGEIIGVSQDGQWWLANAPNLPEGQVWASAEWVEASNAEDVPVVAAPSLTPAFIGTPWEWVSTTDAEVGEVFVNDPTRYVIRFNADGSAQIQADCNTVLASYTTDGSSISIIPGPSTMMACPEDSQATEFLAQLSNAAIYFIQNDNLFFDQPFDSGTMRFVPQGTPPPAPDAPTAEADGRTFYLQSFGPADAPQPILEGTEITAHFANDTISGNAGCNNYSGTIVPVDDFFQVTGILTTFMLCEEAIMQQEQAYLAGLGAITGYQWEQTLSEEGALVIARGSIYYTQPDGTAGVMNFVATP
;
A
#
# COMPACT_ATOMS: atom_id res chain seq x y z
N MET A 1 -16.74 -25.44 14.05
CA MET A 1 -17.47 -24.39 13.33
C MET A 1 -18.60 -25.04 12.57
N THR A 2 -19.84 -24.68 12.89
CA THR A 2 -21.01 -25.04 12.10
C THR A 2 -20.90 -24.30 10.76
N MET A 3 -20.63 -25.03 9.68
CA MET A 3 -20.65 -24.44 8.34
C MET A 3 -22.07 -23.92 8.08
N ALA A 4 -22.19 -22.60 7.87
CA ALA A 4 -23.40 -22.02 7.35
C ALA A 4 -23.65 -22.64 5.96
N PHE A 5 -24.85 -23.18 5.76
CA PHE A 5 -25.21 -23.85 4.52
C PHE A 5 -25.42 -22.76 3.45
N CYS A 6 -24.46 -22.61 2.54
CA CYS A 6 -24.66 -21.78 1.36
C CYS A 6 -25.56 -22.57 0.37
N GLY A 7 -26.53 -21.90 -0.25
CA GLY A 7 -27.53 -22.56 -1.11
C GLY A 7 -26.93 -23.23 -2.35
N GLU A 8 -27.70 -24.07 -3.04
CA GLU A 8 -27.25 -24.90 -4.19
C GLU A 8 -26.77 -24.07 -5.41
N THR A 9 -27.04 -22.77 -5.44
CA THR A 9 -26.57 -21.83 -6.48
C THR A 9 -25.36 -21.01 -6.04
N SER A 10 -24.83 -21.23 -4.83
CA SER A 10 -23.68 -20.50 -4.30
C SER A 10 -22.41 -20.84 -5.07
N ASN A 11 -21.61 -19.81 -5.36
CA ASN A 11 -20.26 -19.98 -5.90
C ASN A 11 -19.22 -20.23 -4.79
N ASP A 12 -19.64 -20.59 -3.57
CA ASP A 12 -18.76 -20.82 -2.41
C ASP A 12 -17.62 -21.79 -2.71
N GLN A 13 -17.89 -22.91 -3.38
CA GLN A 13 -16.88 -23.88 -3.79
C GLN A 13 -15.88 -23.31 -4.81
N ALA A 14 -16.33 -22.44 -5.73
CA ALA A 14 -15.47 -21.78 -6.71
C ALA A 14 -14.63 -20.66 -6.06
N MET A 15 -15.22 -19.92 -5.10
CA MET A 15 -14.51 -18.98 -4.24
C MET A 15 -13.42 -19.69 -3.44
N LEU A 16 -13.77 -20.79 -2.77
CA LEU A 16 -12.82 -21.62 -2.00
C LEU A 16 -11.71 -22.20 -2.87
N GLN A 17 -11.97 -22.48 -4.15
CA GLN A 17 -10.95 -22.90 -5.10
C GLN A 17 -10.05 -21.75 -5.58
N MET A 18 -10.56 -20.51 -5.67
CA MET A 18 -9.74 -19.31 -5.85
C MET A 18 -8.80 -19.07 -4.66
N PHE A 19 -9.17 -19.50 -3.45
CA PHE A 19 -8.33 -19.40 -2.24
C PHE A 19 -7.39 -20.59 -2.00
N GLY A 20 -7.27 -21.52 -2.95
CA GLY A 20 -6.29 -22.61 -2.88
C GLY A 20 -4.83 -22.19 -2.56
N PRO A 21 -4.35 -20.99 -2.97
CA PRO A 21 -3.02 -20.49 -2.60
C PRO A 21 -3.02 -19.52 -1.40
N ALA A 22 -4.17 -19.20 -0.80
CA ALA A 22 -4.20 -18.40 0.41
C ALA A 22 -3.64 -19.22 1.58
N GLN A 23 -2.60 -18.71 2.23
CA GLN A 23 -2.01 -19.34 3.41
C GLN A 23 -2.93 -19.21 4.63
N ASN A 24 -3.60 -18.06 4.75
CA ASN A 24 -4.50 -17.77 5.85
C ASN A 24 -5.58 -16.73 5.46
N TYR A 25 -6.66 -16.67 6.23
CA TYR A 25 -7.61 -15.56 6.21
C TYR A 25 -8.05 -15.19 7.64
N SER A 26 -8.31 -13.91 7.88
CA SER A 26 -8.85 -13.41 9.14
C SER A 26 -10.03 -12.47 8.89
N PHE A 27 -10.84 -12.28 9.92
CA PHE A 27 -11.90 -11.28 9.94
C PHE A 27 -11.52 -10.20 10.95
N GLU A 28 -11.45 -8.97 10.49
CA GLU A 28 -11.14 -7.76 11.26
C GLU A 28 -12.37 -6.84 11.32
N GLU A 29 -12.29 -5.79 12.14
CA GLU A 29 -13.34 -4.79 12.33
C GLU A 29 -14.74 -5.40 12.57
N ASP A 30 -14.84 -6.26 13.59
CA ASP A 30 -16.07 -6.98 13.94
C ASP A 30 -16.65 -7.83 12.79
N GLY A 31 -15.80 -8.28 11.86
CA GLY A 31 -16.18 -9.11 10.73
C GLY A 31 -16.47 -8.34 9.44
N ASN A 32 -16.28 -7.02 9.44
CA ASN A 32 -16.52 -6.19 8.25
C ASN A 32 -15.33 -6.15 7.30
N VAL A 33 -14.17 -6.64 7.70
CA VAL A 33 -12.99 -6.73 6.82
C VAL A 33 -12.52 -8.17 6.80
N LEU A 34 -12.49 -8.78 5.62
CA LEU A 34 -11.87 -10.07 5.37
C LEU A 34 -10.46 -9.83 4.86
N VAL A 35 -9.47 -10.31 5.58
CA VAL A 35 -8.06 -10.18 5.23
C VAL A 35 -7.55 -11.52 4.74
N PHE A 36 -6.96 -11.56 3.56
CA PHE A 36 -6.27 -12.73 3.03
C PHE A 36 -4.77 -12.54 3.11
N THR A 37 -4.07 -13.60 3.50
CA THR A 37 -2.62 -13.69 3.42
C THR A 37 -2.27 -14.79 2.44
N TRP A 38 -1.64 -14.43 1.32
CA TRP A 38 -1.22 -15.41 0.32
C TRP A 38 0.06 -16.13 0.73
N ALA A 39 0.26 -17.34 0.24
CA ALA A 39 1.45 -18.13 0.56
C ALA A 39 2.75 -17.46 0.08
N ALA A 40 3.88 -17.85 0.70
CA ALA A 40 5.24 -17.51 0.27
C ALA A 40 5.57 -16.00 0.20
N GLY A 41 5.00 -15.20 1.10
CA GLY A 41 5.23 -13.75 1.12
C GLY A 41 4.43 -12.97 0.06
N GLY A 42 3.38 -13.58 -0.48
CA GLY A 42 2.42 -12.87 -1.34
C GLY A 42 1.66 -11.77 -0.59
N PRO A 43 0.91 -10.92 -1.32
CA PRO A 43 0.29 -9.72 -0.76
C PRO A 43 -0.72 -10.03 0.37
N VAL A 44 -1.07 -9.00 1.13
CA VAL A 44 -2.19 -9.07 2.08
C VAL A 44 -3.36 -8.31 1.46
N ASP A 45 -4.43 -9.03 1.10
CA ASP A 45 -5.60 -8.44 0.47
C ASP A 45 -6.70 -8.18 1.50
N TYR A 46 -7.22 -6.96 1.51
CA TYR A 46 -8.29 -6.52 2.39
C TYR A 46 -9.59 -6.38 1.61
N TYR A 47 -10.58 -7.21 1.93
CA TYR A 47 -11.92 -7.16 1.37
C TYR A 47 -12.88 -6.60 2.41
N ARG A 48 -13.29 -5.36 2.21
CA ARG A 48 -14.24 -4.69 3.10
C ARG A 48 -15.67 -4.99 2.68
N LEU A 49 -16.51 -5.36 3.65
CA LEU A 49 -17.95 -5.47 3.47
C LEU A 49 -18.48 -4.10 3.03
N VAL A 50 -19.15 -4.08 1.88
CA VAL A 50 -19.77 -2.86 1.36
C VAL A 50 -21.07 -2.63 2.12
N PRO A 51 -21.25 -1.48 2.80
CA PRO A 51 -22.43 -1.22 3.58
C PRO A 51 -23.66 -1.11 2.69
N THR A 52 -24.79 -1.58 3.22
CA THR A 52 -26.09 -1.46 2.57
C THR A 52 -26.54 -0.01 2.55
N VAL A 53 -27.03 0.48 1.41
CA VAL A 53 -27.64 1.82 1.32
C VAL A 53 -29.11 1.71 1.68
N GLU A 54 -29.56 2.48 2.67
CA GLU A 54 -30.97 2.64 2.98
C GLU A 54 -31.63 3.64 2.02
N LEU A 55 -32.47 3.13 1.13
CA LEU A 55 -33.28 3.94 0.22
C LEU A 55 -34.63 4.29 0.88
N PRO A 56 -35.16 5.51 0.67
CA PRO A 56 -36.47 5.88 1.18
C PRO A 56 -37.58 5.07 0.50
N GLU A 57 -38.69 4.88 1.20
CA GLU A 57 -39.89 4.30 0.62
C GLU A 57 -40.38 5.17 -0.55
N PRO A 58 -40.58 4.61 -1.76
CA PRO A 58 -41.03 5.39 -2.90
C PRO A 58 -42.41 6.00 -2.69
N ALA A 59 -42.63 7.20 -3.24
CA ALA A 59 -43.95 7.82 -3.23
C ALA A 59 -44.97 7.00 -4.04
N GLU A 60 -46.25 7.08 -3.67
CA GLU A 60 -47.32 6.40 -4.39
C GLU A 60 -47.38 6.85 -5.86
N GLY A 61 -47.29 5.88 -6.78
CA GLY A 61 -47.30 6.14 -8.22
C GLY A 61 -45.96 6.63 -8.79
N ALA A 62 -44.90 6.71 -7.99
CA ALA A 62 -43.56 6.98 -8.49
C ALA A 62 -43.04 5.85 -9.36
N ALA A 63 -42.04 6.16 -10.20
CA ALA A 63 -41.24 5.14 -10.86
C ALA A 63 -40.42 4.40 -9.81
N THR A 64 -40.40 3.07 -9.87
CA THR A 64 -39.71 2.24 -8.88
C THR A 64 -38.81 1.22 -9.56
N GLY A 65 -37.76 0.82 -8.86
CA GLY A 65 -36.88 -0.27 -9.25
C GLY A 65 -36.77 -1.27 -8.13
N THR A 66 -36.88 -2.57 -8.45
CA THR A 66 -36.62 -3.66 -7.51
C THR A 66 -35.37 -4.41 -7.93
N VAL A 67 -34.41 -4.56 -7.02
CA VAL A 67 -33.20 -5.35 -7.28
C VAL A 67 -33.56 -6.83 -7.42
N THR A 68 -33.17 -7.45 -8.52
CA THR A 68 -33.45 -8.87 -8.83
C THR A 68 -32.22 -9.77 -8.78
N ALA A 69 -31.02 -9.20 -8.62
CA ALA A 69 -29.79 -9.97 -8.47
C ALA A 69 -29.76 -10.65 -7.09
N PRO A 70 -29.58 -11.99 -7.01
CA PRO A 70 -29.57 -12.73 -5.75
C PRO A 70 -28.50 -12.27 -4.75
N ASP A 71 -27.33 -11.87 -5.25
CA ASP A 71 -26.22 -11.37 -4.43
C ASP A 71 -26.28 -9.84 -4.20
N GLY A 72 -27.37 -9.20 -4.64
CA GLY A 72 -27.51 -7.75 -4.66
C GLY A 72 -26.68 -7.08 -5.75
N ILE A 73 -26.65 -5.74 -5.71
CA ILE A 73 -25.92 -4.89 -6.66
C ILE A 73 -25.11 -3.83 -5.93
N PHE A 74 -24.04 -3.35 -6.57
CA PHE A 74 -23.34 -2.14 -6.13
C PHE A 74 -24.05 -0.89 -6.64
N LEU A 75 -24.28 0.05 -5.72
CA LEU A 75 -24.76 1.40 -6.00
C LEU A 75 -23.57 2.33 -6.18
N ARG A 76 -23.60 3.20 -7.19
CA ARG A 76 -22.44 3.98 -7.62
C ARG A 76 -22.73 5.47 -7.70
N THR A 77 -21.67 6.28 -7.75
CA THR A 77 -21.77 7.74 -7.92
C THR A 77 -22.12 8.17 -9.35
N GLY A 78 -22.07 7.26 -10.33
CA GLY A 78 -22.45 7.51 -11.72
C GLY A 78 -22.73 6.24 -12.52
N PRO A 79 -23.22 6.38 -13.78
CA PRO A 79 -23.61 5.28 -14.63
C PRO A 79 -22.38 4.63 -15.27
N GLY A 80 -21.87 3.58 -14.64
CA GLY A 80 -20.74 2.80 -15.15
C GLY A 80 -19.98 2.08 -14.04
N THR A 81 -19.31 0.97 -14.36
CA THR A 81 -18.47 0.22 -13.40
C THR A 81 -17.20 0.97 -12.99
N ASN A 82 -16.85 2.02 -13.74
CA ASN A 82 -15.76 2.92 -13.45
C ASN A 82 -16.08 3.99 -12.39
N TYR A 83 -17.35 4.18 -12.03
CA TYR A 83 -17.72 5.10 -10.96
C TYR A 83 -17.52 4.45 -9.59
N PRO A 84 -16.99 5.20 -8.59
CA PRO A 84 -16.87 4.72 -7.22
C PRO A 84 -18.17 4.12 -6.67
N THR A 85 -18.03 3.02 -5.94
CA THR A 85 -19.14 2.39 -5.20
C THR A 85 -19.48 3.23 -3.97
N VAL A 86 -20.76 3.50 -3.77
CA VAL A 86 -21.32 4.19 -2.60
C VAL A 86 -21.77 3.19 -1.54
N GLY A 87 -22.29 2.05 -1.97
CA GLY A 87 -22.75 0.98 -1.10
C GLY A 87 -23.38 -0.15 -1.90
N ALA A 88 -24.13 -1.02 -1.24
CA ALA A 88 -24.82 -2.14 -1.85
C ALA A 88 -26.34 -2.06 -1.66
N ALA A 89 -27.09 -2.65 -2.59
CA ALA A 89 -28.53 -2.90 -2.47
C ALA A 89 -28.79 -4.40 -2.63
N PRO A 90 -29.25 -5.10 -1.57
CA PRO A 90 -29.59 -6.52 -1.60
C PRO A 90 -30.76 -6.82 -2.55
N GLU A 91 -30.93 -8.08 -2.91
CA GLU A 91 -32.12 -8.57 -3.61
C GLU A 91 -33.41 -8.10 -2.92
N GLY A 92 -34.39 -7.66 -3.71
CA GLY A 92 -35.67 -7.18 -3.21
C GLY A 92 -35.65 -5.76 -2.68
N THR A 93 -34.48 -5.08 -2.65
CA THR A 93 -34.43 -3.65 -2.32
C THR A 93 -35.25 -2.87 -3.34
N VAL A 94 -36.16 -2.03 -2.85
CA VAL A 94 -37.00 -1.16 -3.68
C VAL A 94 -36.57 0.29 -3.48
N GLY A 95 -36.37 1.00 -4.58
CA GLY A 95 -36.05 2.43 -4.58
C GLY A 95 -36.86 3.20 -5.62
N GLU A 96 -37.02 4.50 -5.40
CA GLU A 96 -37.62 5.41 -6.37
C GLU A 96 -36.60 5.69 -7.49
N ILE A 97 -36.99 5.46 -8.74
CA ILE A 97 -36.22 5.83 -9.93
C ILE A 97 -36.54 7.29 -10.28
N ILE A 98 -35.52 8.12 -10.32
CA ILE A 98 -35.63 9.55 -10.64
C ILE A 98 -34.97 9.93 -11.97
N GLY A 99 -34.31 8.98 -12.63
CA GLY A 99 -33.74 9.19 -13.95
C GLY A 99 -33.10 7.94 -14.56
N VAL A 100 -32.64 8.08 -15.79
CA VAL A 100 -31.96 7.03 -16.56
C VAL A 100 -30.73 7.58 -17.28
N SER A 101 -29.69 6.77 -17.45
CA SER A 101 -28.50 7.17 -18.21
C SER A 101 -28.82 7.35 -19.70
N GLN A 102 -27.98 8.11 -20.41
CA GLN A 102 -28.15 8.38 -21.83
C GLN A 102 -28.18 7.12 -22.71
N ASP A 103 -27.48 6.06 -22.29
CA ASP A 103 -27.45 4.75 -22.94
C ASP A 103 -28.53 3.77 -22.45
N GLY A 104 -29.34 4.18 -21.46
CA GLY A 104 -30.40 3.35 -20.88
C GLY A 104 -29.90 2.20 -20.00
N GLN A 105 -28.59 2.08 -19.73
CA GLN A 105 -28.02 0.94 -19.02
C GLN A 105 -28.00 1.12 -17.49
N TRP A 106 -28.36 2.30 -16.98
CA TRP A 106 -28.33 2.60 -15.55
C TRP A 106 -29.54 3.43 -15.11
N TRP A 107 -30.11 3.06 -13.97
CA TRP A 107 -31.13 3.82 -13.27
C TRP A 107 -30.50 4.75 -12.24
N LEU A 108 -30.98 5.98 -12.15
CA LEU A 108 -30.69 6.91 -11.07
C LEU A 108 -31.78 6.78 -10.01
N ALA A 109 -31.39 6.44 -8.79
CA ALA A 109 -32.31 6.27 -7.66
C ALA A 109 -32.17 7.40 -6.64
N ASN A 110 -33.29 7.78 -6.02
CA ASN A 110 -33.37 8.76 -4.95
C ASN A 110 -32.72 8.22 -3.66
N ALA A 111 -31.74 8.92 -3.11
CA ALA A 111 -31.03 8.53 -1.89
C ALA A 111 -30.67 9.77 -1.04
N PRO A 112 -31.67 10.46 -0.45
CA PRO A 112 -31.49 11.76 0.19
C PRO A 112 -30.62 11.73 1.45
N ASN A 113 -30.36 10.55 2.00
CA ASN A 113 -29.49 10.35 3.16
C ASN A 113 -27.99 10.38 2.81
N LEU A 114 -27.64 10.40 1.52
CA LEU A 114 -26.25 10.43 1.05
C LEU A 114 -25.84 11.84 0.63
N PRO A 115 -24.53 12.18 0.62
CA PRO A 115 -24.04 13.52 0.27
C PRO A 115 -24.54 14.05 -1.08
N GLU A 116 -24.60 13.17 -2.10
CA GLU A 116 -25.08 13.52 -3.45
C GLU A 116 -26.60 13.42 -3.59
N GLY A 117 -27.30 12.90 -2.58
CA GLY A 117 -28.76 12.71 -2.58
C GLY A 117 -29.28 11.64 -3.56
N GLN A 118 -28.39 10.95 -4.28
CA GLN A 118 -28.73 10.05 -5.37
C GLN A 118 -27.64 8.99 -5.60
N VAL A 119 -28.03 7.86 -6.21
CA VAL A 119 -27.12 6.75 -6.56
C VAL A 119 -27.52 6.11 -7.89
N TRP A 120 -26.55 5.51 -8.57
CA TRP A 120 -26.77 4.80 -9.83
C TRP A 120 -26.76 3.28 -9.62
N ALA A 121 -27.72 2.61 -10.25
CA ALA A 121 -27.92 1.16 -10.21
C ALA A 121 -27.93 0.59 -11.63
N SER A 122 -27.34 -0.60 -11.83
CA SER A 122 -27.33 -1.26 -13.13
C SER A 122 -28.75 -1.64 -13.55
N ALA A 123 -29.19 -1.21 -14.74
CA ALA A 123 -30.52 -1.54 -15.25
C ALA A 123 -30.67 -3.03 -15.60
N GLU A 124 -29.56 -3.74 -15.81
CA GLU A 124 -29.54 -5.20 -16.05
C GLU A 124 -30.15 -6.00 -14.88
N TRP A 125 -29.99 -5.50 -13.65
CA TRP A 125 -30.31 -6.20 -12.41
C TRP A 125 -31.44 -5.54 -11.60
N VAL A 126 -32.20 -4.65 -12.26
CA VAL A 126 -33.30 -3.91 -11.65
C VAL A 126 -34.54 -4.06 -12.51
N GLU A 127 -35.60 -4.63 -11.94
CA GLU A 127 -36.92 -4.64 -12.55
C GLU A 127 -37.61 -3.30 -12.27
N ALA A 128 -37.79 -2.50 -13.31
CA ALA A 128 -38.38 -1.17 -13.23
C ALA A 128 -39.90 -1.18 -13.46
N SER A 129 -40.63 -0.31 -12.75
CA SER A 129 -42.07 -0.08 -12.90
C SER A 129 -42.37 1.41 -13.01
N ASN A 130 -43.33 1.78 -13.86
CA ASN A 130 -43.71 3.18 -14.16
C ASN A 130 -42.53 4.07 -14.59
N ALA A 131 -41.51 3.49 -15.23
CA ALA A 131 -40.26 4.18 -15.57
C ALA A 131 -40.22 4.74 -17.00
N GLU A 132 -41.34 4.72 -17.74
CA GLU A 132 -41.38 5.10 -19.16
C GLU A 132 -41.08 6.58 -19.39
N ASP A 133 -41.43 7.43 -18.43
CA ASP A 133 -41.33 8.90 -18.53
C ASP A 133 -40.21 9.49 -17.65
N VAL A 134 -39.33 8.65 -17.05
CA VAL A 134 -38.23 9.17 -16.24
C VAL A 134 -37.22 9.94 -17.10
N PRO A 135 -36.68 11.06 -16.60
CA PRO A 135 -35.81 11.90 -17.40
C PRO A 135 -34.46 11.21 -17.67
N VAL A 136 -33.91 11.46 -18.86
CA VAL A 136 -32.51 11.12 -19.15
C VAL A 136 -31.60 12.09 -18.40
N VAL A 137 -30.71 11.56 -17.56
CA VAL A 137 -29.76 12.33 -16.75
C VAL A 137 -28.36 12.12 -17.29
N ALA A 138 -27.64 13.23 -17.50
CA ALA A 138 -26.25 13.18 -17.93
C ALA A 138 -25.40 12.58 -16.81
N ALA A 139 -24.45 11.72 -17.20
CA ALA A 139 -23.50 11.16 -16.26
C ALA A 139 -22.70 12.27 -15.57
N PRO A 140 -22.51 12.23 -14.23
CA PRO A 140 -21.63 13.16 -13.56
C PRO A 140 -20.21 12.99 -14.10
N SER A 141 -19.47 14.09 -14.26
CA SER A 141 -18.07 14.00 -14.69
C SER A 141 -17.25 13.28 -13.63
N LEU A 142 -16.63 12.15 -14.00
CA LEU A 142 -15.59 11.50 -13.21
C LEU A 142 -14.41 12.45 -13.07
N THR A 143 -14.29 13.10 -11.92
CA THR A 143 -13.05 13.75 -11.53
C THR A 143 -12.34 12.75 -10.62
N PRO A 144 -11.25 12.10 -11.08
CA PRO A 144 -10.46 11.23 -10.21
C PRO A 144 -10.10 11.94 -8.91
N ALA A 145 -10.28 11.25 -7.78
CA ALA A 145 -10.05 11.82 -6.45
C ALA A 145 -8.58 12.25 -6.20
N PHE A 146 -7.64 11.83 -7.05
CA PHE A 146 -6.25 12.25 -6.99
C PHE A 146 -5.99 13.65 -7.56
N ILE A 147 -6.95 14.26 -8.28
CA ILE A 147 -6.78 15.57 -8.93
C ILE A 147 -6.72 16.68 -7.88
N GLY A 148 -5.80 17.64 -8.07
CA GLY A 148 -5.62 18.79 -7.20
C GLY A 148 -4.68 18.55 -6.02
N THR A 149 -4.56 17.29 -5.57
CA THR A 149 -3.64 16.83 -4.54
C THR A 149 -2.25 16.57 -5.13
N PRO A 150 -1.16 17.09 -4.52
CA PRO A 150 0.19 16.65 -4.83
C PRO A 150 0.46 15.29 -4.16
N TRP A 151 1.14 14.39 -4.87
CA TRP A 151 1.41 13.02 -4.46
C TRP A 151 2.90 12.72 -4.50
N GLU A 152 3.46 12.24 -3.39
CA GLU A 152 4.85 11.84 -3.22
C GLU A 152 5.03 10.36 -3.52
N TRP A 153 5.96 10.00 -4.41
CA TRP A 153 6.32 8.60 -4.70
C TRP A 153 7.19 8.06 -3.58
N VAL A 154 6.73 7.00 -2.91
CA VAL A 154 7.35 6.46 -1.69
C VAL A 154 7.92 5.06 -1.86
N SER A 155 7.34 4.25 -2.74
CA SER A 155 7.86 2.92 -3.05
C SER A 155 7.35 2.41 -4.39
N THR A 156 8.02 1.38 -4.91
CA THR A 156 7.52 0.54 -5.99
C THR A 156 7.66 -0.93 -5.58
N THR A 157 6.57 -1.67 -5.67
CA THR A 157 6.58 -3.12 -5.47
C THR A 157 6.88 -3.82 -6.78
N ASP A 158 7.99 -4.55 -6.82
CA ASP A 158 8.40 -5.37 -7.96
C ASP A 158 8.19 -6.87 -7.64
N ALA A 159 7.80 -7.66 -8.64
CA ALA A 159 7.49 -9.06 -8.45
C ALA A 159 8.73 -9.95 -8.19
N GLU A 160 9.91 -9.54 -8.64
CA GLU A 160 11.18 -10.27 -8.47
C GLU A 160 11.94 -9.84 -7.21
N VAL A 161 11.96 -8.54 -6.90
CA VAL A 161 12.75 -7.99 -5.80
C VAL A 161 11.94 -7.51 -4.58
N GLY A 162 10.61 -7.50 -4.66
CA GLY A 162 9.75 -7.03 -3.57
C GLY A 162 9.59 -5.51 -3.54
N GLU A 163 9.21 -4.96 -2.39
CA GLU A 163 9.01 -3.51 -2.25
C GLU A 163 10.34 -2.75 -2.16
N VAL A 164 10.53 -1.82 -3.09
CA VAL A 164 11.70 -0.94 -3.18
C VAL A 164 11.27 0.47 -2.77
N PHE A 165 11.90 1.01 -1.71
CA PHE A 165 11.59 2.33 -1.20
C PHE A 165 12.36 3.43 -1.95
N VAL A 166 11.74 4.61 -2.02
CA VAL A 166 12.35 5.82 -2.57
C VAL A 166 13.22 6.46 -1.49
N ASN A 167 14.47 6.79 -1.81
CA ASN A 167 15.46 7.27 -0.84
C ASN A 167 15.05 8.60 -0.17
N ASP A 168 14.37 9.46 -0.93
CA ASP A 168 13.83 10.74 -0.45
C ASP A 168 12.54 11.05 -1.25
N PRO A 169 11.36 10.63 -0.76
CA PRO A 169 10.08 10.84 -1.45
C PRO A 169 9.75 12.31 -1.73
N THR A 170 10.26 13.24 -0.92
CA THR A 170 9.98 14.68 -1.06
C THR A 170 10.55 15.27 -2.36
N ARG A 171 11.48 14.55 -2.99
CA ARG A 171 12.08 14.87 -4.28
C ARG A 171 11.24 14.38 -5.47
N TYR A 172 10.23 13.53 -5.29
CA TYR A 172 9.49 12.89 -6.37
C TYR A 172 7.99 13.10 -6.19
N VAL A 173 7.47 14.18 -6.77
CA VAL A 173 6.09 14.62 -6.57
C VAL A 173 5.36 14.74 -7.90
N ILE A 174 4.12 14.27 -7.97
CA ILE A 174 3.22 14.51 -9.10
C ILE A 174 1.95 15.21 -8.64
N ARG A 175 1.54 16.26 -9.35
CA ARG A 175 0.27 16.95 -9.13
C ARG A 175 -0.55 17.00 -10.40
N PHE A 176 -1.75 16.43 -10.36
CA PHE A 176 -2.69 16.39 -11.48
C PHE A 176 -3.63 17.59 -11.44
N ASN A 177 -3.86 18.23 -12.58
CA ASN A 177 -4.78 19.36 -12.75
C ASN A 177 -6.03 18.91 -13.53
N ALA A 178 -7.19 19.49 -13.21
CA ALA A 178 -8.47 19.12 -13.83
C ALA A 178 -8.55 19.34 -15.36
N ASP A 179 -7.57 20.04 -15.95
CA ASP A 179 -7.50 20.31 -17.39
C ASP A 179 -6.75 19.21 -18.19
N GLY A 180 -6.37 18.10 -17.54
CA GLY A 180 -5.61 17.02 -18.16
C GLY A 180 -4.10 17.25 -18.20
N SER A 181 -3.60 18.29 -17.53
CA SER A 181 -2.16 18.51 -17.31
C SER A 181 -1.70 17.98 -15.95
N ALA A 182 -0.43 17.61 -15.85
CA ALA A 182 0.24 17.31 -14.59
C ALA A 182 1.57 18.06 -14.48
N GLN A 183 1.97 18.37 -13.25
CA GLN A 183 3.28 18.90 -12.91
C GLN A 183 4.02 17.84 -12.10
N ILE A 184 5.24 17.51 -12.54
CA ILE A 184 6.07 16.51 -11.91
C ILE A 184 7.33 17.20 -11.40
N GLN A 185 7.66 17.02 -10.14
CA GLN A 185 8.99 17.21 -9.61
C GLN A 185 9.71 15.87 -9.67
N ALA A 186 10.74 15.78 -10.51
CA ALA A 186 11.61 14.62 -10.60
C ALA A 186 12.98 15.05 -10.09
N ASP A 187 13.13 14.94 -8.77
CA ASP A 187 14.27 15.43 -8.02
C ASP A 187 14.49 16.93 -8.20
N CYS A 188 15.63 17.31 -8.77
CA CYS A 188 16.02 18.69 -8.98
C CYS A 188 15.28 19.30 -10.19
N ASN A 189 14.66 18.47 -11.03
CA ASN A 189 14.01 18.91 -12.26
C ASN A 189 12.49 19.01 -12.12
N THR A 190 11.91 19.95 -12.85
CA THR A 190 10.46 20.06 -13.01
C THR A 190 10.08 19.65 -14.43
N VAL A 191 9.09 18.77 -14.56
CA VAL A 191 8.57 18.24 -15.82
C VAL A 191 7.11 18.61 -15.95
N LEU A 192 6.72 19.17 -17.09
CA LEU A 192 5.32 19.31 -17.46
C LEU A 192 4.87 18.01 -18.11
N ALA A 193 3.70 17.51 -17.76
CA ALA A 193 3.13 16.29 -18.33
C ALA A 193 1.67 16.50 -18.74
N SER A 194 1.17 15.64 -19.62
CA SER A 194 -0.26 15.48 -19.88
C SER A 194 -0.71 14.12 -19.37
N TYR A 195 -1.96 14.01 -18.94
CA TYR A 195 -2.53 12.73 -18.56
C TYR A 195 -3.96 12.58 -19.08
N THR A 196 -4.37 11.32 -19.26
CA THR A 196 -5.76 10.95 -19.59
C THR A 196 -6.20 9.81 -18.70
N THR A 197 -7.48 9.80 -18.33
CA THR A 197 -8.08 8.69 -17.58
C THR A 197 -9.40 8.28 -18.20
N ASP A 198 -9.64 6.97 -18.28
CA ASP A 198 -10.94 6.38 -18.56
C ASP A 198 -11.22 5.27 -17.54
N GLY A 199 -12.12 5.58 -16.61
CA GLY A 199 -12.34 4.76 -15.42
C GLY A 199 -11.09 4.55 -14.59
N SER A 200 -10.59 3.31 -14.48
CA SER A 200 -9.36 3.01 -13.75
C SER A 200 -8.11 3.05 -14.64
N SER A 201 -8.25 3.22 -15.96
CA SER A 201 -7.09 3.37 -16.83
C SER A 201 -6.47 4.75 -16.65
N ILE A 202 -5.14 4.81 -16.69
CA ILE A 202 -4.39 6.07 -16.74
C ILE A 202 -3.32 5.98 -17.81
N SER A 203 -3.07 7.10 -18.48
CA SER A 203 -1.88 7.30 -19.29
C SER A 203 -1.26 8.63 -18.90
N ILE A 204 0.04 8.62 -18.58
CA ILE A 204 0.81 9.80 -18.23
C ILE A 204 1.91 9.94 -19.28
N ILE A 205 1.99 11.12 -19.89
CA ILE A 205 2.99 11.42 -20.90
C ILE A 205 3.83 12.60 -20.38
N PRO A 206 5.04 12.32 -19.84
CA PRO A 206 6.00 13.36 -19.51
C PRO A 206 6.39 14.17 -20.74
N GLY A 207 6.43 15.48 -20.57
CA GLY A 207 6.74 16.47 -21.60
C GLY A 207 8.05 17.22 -21.31
N PRO A 208 8.13 18.52 -21.64
CA PRO A 208 9.34 19.31 -21.41
C PRO A 208 9.79 19.28 -19.95
N SER A 209 11.09 19.05 -19.75
CA SER A 209 11.76 19.06 -18.45
C SER A 209 12.79 20.19 -18.38
N THR A 210 13.05 20.70 -17.18
CA THR A 210 14.28 21.44 -16.92
C THR A 210 15.50 20.53 -17.14
N MET A 211 16.66 21.09 -17.46
CA MET A 211 17.90 20.33 -17.72
C MET A 211 18.94 20.60 -16.64
N MET A 212 18.56 20.53 -15.36
CA MET A 212 19.49 20.56 -14.26
C MET A 212 20.14 19.18 -14.08
N ALA A 213 21.44 19.17 -13.80
CA ALA A 213 22.14 17.96 -13.41
C ALA A 213 21.80 17.66 -11.96
N CYS A 214 20.99 16.61 -11.74
CA CYS A 214 20.63 16.18 -10.41
C CYS A 214 21.79 15.45 -9.72
N PRO A 215 21.78 15.36 -8.38
CA PRO A 215 22.73 14.55 -7.61
C PRO A 215 22.85 13.10 -8.11
N GLU A 216 23.96 12.43 -7.79
CA GLU A 216 24.24 11.06 -8.27
C GLU A 216 23.28 10.00 -7.70
N ASP A 217 22.68 10.26 -6.54
CA ASP A 217 21.64 9.42 -5.89
C ASP A 217 20.23 9.64 -6.46
N SER A 218 20.10 10.45 -7.52
CA SER A 218 18.81 10.76 -8.13
C SER A 218 18.14 9.53 -8.76
N GLN A 219 16.89 9.30 -8.37
CA GLN A 219 15.96 8.32 -8.95
C GLN A 219 15.06 8.95 -10.04
N ALA A 220 15.37 10.16 -10.53
CA ALA A 220 14.50 10.89 -11.45
C ALA A 220 14.23 10.15 -12.77
N THR A 221 15.24 9.46 -13.32
CA THR A 221 15.09 8.68 -14.56
C THR A 221 14.14 7.50 -14.37
N GLU A 222 14.30 6.80 -13.25
CA GLU A 222 13.45 5.67 -12.88
C GLU A 222 12.02 6.13 -12.66
N PHE A 223 11.83 7.17 -11.84
CA PHE A 223 10.51 7.73 -11.55
C PHE A 223 9.72 8.09 -12.82
N LEU A 224 10.36 8.82 -13.75
CA LEU A 224 9.72 9.23 -15.01
C LEU A 224 9.43 8.05 -15.94
N ALA A 225 10.28 7.02 -15.95
CA ALA A 225 10.05 5.81 -16.73
C ALA A 225 8.84 5.04 -16.20
N GLN A 226 8.75 4.86 -14.87
CA GLN A 226 7.62 4.17 -14.24
C GLN A 226 6.31 4.93 -14.45
N LEU A 227 6.30 6.27 -14.28
CA LEU A 227 5.13 7.10 -14.60
C LEU A 227 4.68 6.95 -16.06
N SER A 228 5.62 6.86 -16.99
CA SER A 228 5.31 6.66 -18.42
C SER A 228 4.70 5.29 -18.72
N ASN A 229 4.94 4.30 -17.84
CA ASN A 229 4.42 2.94 -17.93
C ASN A 229 3.13 2.73 -17.13
N ALA A 230 2.67 3.70 -16.35
CA ALA A 230 1.43 3.60 -15.59
C ALA A 230 0.26 3.27 -16.54
N ALA A 231 -0.48 2.20 -16.22
CA ALA A 231 -1.59 1.71 -17.04
C ALA A 231 -2.92 1.74 -16.28
N ILE A 232 -2.90 1.39 -14.99
CA ILE A 232 -4.07 1.38 -14.11
C ILE A 232 -3.75 2.21 -12.88
N TYR A 233 -4.73 2.94 -12.38
CA TYR A 233 -4.65 3.60 -11.08
C TYR A 233 -5.75 3.12 -10.15
N PHE A 234 -5.45 3.14 -8.85
CA PHE A 234 -6.44 2.97 -7.80
C PHE A 234 -6.00 3.72 -6.55
N ILE A 235 -6.94 3.97 -5.65
CA ILE A 235 -6.67 4.57 -4.34
C ILE A 235 -7.08 3.58 -3.28
N GLN A 236 -6.20 3.32 -2.32
CA GLN A 236 -6.44 2.43 -1.19
C GLN A 236 -5.76 3.00 0.05
N ASN A 237 -6.48 3.07 1.17
CA ASN A 237 -5.95 3.61 2.44
C ASN A 237 -5.30 4.99 2.29
N ASP A 238 -5.97 5.91 1.59
CA ASP A 238 -5.49 7.27 1.24
C ASP A 238 -4.21 7.33 0.38
N ASN A 239 -3.69 6.20 -0.08
CA ASN A 239 -2.56 6.13 -0.99
C ASN A 239 -3.02 5.98 -2.44
N LEU A 240 -2.30 6.60 -3.36
CA LEU A 240 -2.49 6.46 -4.80
C LEU A 240 -1.51 5.42 -5.33
N PHE A 241 -2.01 4.52 -6.16
CA PHE A 241 -1.21 3.48 -6.78
C PHE A 241 -1.28 3.58 -8.30
N PHE A 242 -0.16 3.25 -8.94
CA PHE A 242 -0.10 3.03 -10.39
C PHE A 242 0.45 1.64 -10.69
N ASP A 243 -0.37 0.78 -11.26
CA ASP A 243 0.08 -0.50 -11.79
C ASP A 243 0.66 -0.32 -13.18
N GLN A 244 1.81 -0.96 -13.39
CA GLN A 244 2.48 -1.05 -14.67
C GLN A 244 2.11 -2.38 -15.36
N PRO A 245 2.12 -2.44 -16.69
CA PRO A 245 1.78 -3.64 -17.42
C PRO A 245 2.85 -4.74 -17.24
N PHE A 246 2.47 -5.99 -17.54
CA PHE A 246 3.37 -7.15 -17.60
C PHE A 246 4.15 -7.44 -16.31
N ASP A 247 3.49 -7.26 -15.15
CA ASP A 247 4.10 -7.49 -13.83
C ASP A 247 5.31 -6.59 -13.54
N SER A 248 5.43 -5.44 -14.24
CA SER A 248 6.52 -4.46 -14.06
C SER A 248 6.43 -3.67 -12.74
N GLY A 249 5.54 -4.10 -11.84
CA GLY A 249 5.38 -3.55 -10.50
C GLY A 249 4.30 -2.49 -10.34
N THR A 250 4.08 -2.14 -9.08
CA THR A 250 3.07 -1.18 -8.63
C THR A 250 3.77 -0.04 -7.90
N MET A 251 3.63 1.18 -8.42
CA MET A 251 4.08 2.38 -7.73
C MET A 251 3.11 2.75 -6.62
N ARG A 252 3.62 3.16 -5.46
CA ARG A 252 2.84 3.69 -4.35
C ARG A 252 3.17 5.15 -4.09
N PHE A 253 2.12 5.94 -3.88
CA PHE A 253 2.20 7.36 -3.56
C PHE A 253 1.36 7.71 -2.33
N VAL A 254 1.82 8.69 -1.58
CA VAL A 254 1.08 9.30 -0.46
C VAL A 254 0.78 10.77 -0.77
N PRO A 255 -0.26 11.37 -0.16
CA PRO A 255 -0.46 12.81 -0.28
C PRO A 255 0.77 13.57 0.22
N GLN A 256 1.23 14.58 -0.52
CA GLN A 256 2.40 15.37 -0.13
C GLN A 256 2.18 16.02 1.24
N GLY A 257 3.20 15.95 2.09
CA GLY A 257 3.12 16.44 3.45
C GLY A 257 2.21 15.61 4.37
N THR A 258 1.77 14.42 3.92
CA THR A 258 1.40 13.36 4.86
C THR A 258 2.59 13.24 5.80
N PRO A 259 2.41 13.48 7.11
CA PRO A 259 3.49 13.25 8.05
C PRO A 259 3.97 11.82 7.78
N PRO A 260 5.29 11.60 7.56
CA PRO A 260 5.83 10.26 7.71
C PRO A 260 5.19 9.69 8.97
N PRO A 261 4.69 8.44 8.95
CA PRO A 261 3.95 7.86 10.06
C PRO A 261 4.52 8.38 11.38
N ALA A 262 3.73 9.13 12.15
CA ALA A 262 4.22 9.85 13.33
C ALA A 262 5.05 8.88 14.18
N PRO A 263 6.18 9.32 14.79
CA PRO A 263 7.25 8.45 15.29
C PRO A 263 6.78 7.56 16.45
N ASP A 264 6.10 6.48 16.11
CA ASP A 264 6.46 5.18 16.59
C ASP A 264 7.76 4.88 15.87
N ALA A 265 8.87 5.01 16.60
CA ALA A 265 10.21 4.83 16.08
C ALA A 265 10.26 3.62 15.13
N PRO A 266 11.17 3.58 14.16
CA PRO A 266 11.43 2.36 13.37
C PRO A 266 11.77 1.11 14.21
N THR A 267 11.86 1.28 15.54
CA THR A 267 11.91 0.26 16.58
C THR A 267 10.60 -0.05 17.29
N ALA A 268 9.45 0.60 17.11
CA ALA A 268 8.25 0.34 17.93
C ALA A 268 7.80 -1.13 17.90
N GLU A 269 7.96 -1.79 16.76
CA GLU A 269 7.71 -3.23 16.62
C GLU A 269 8.84 -4.09 17.23
N ALA A 270 10.08 -3.56 17.18
CA ALA A 270 11.32 -4.13 17.73
C ALA A 270 11.60 -3.72 19.19
N ASP A 271 10.75 -2.91 19.81
CA ASP A 271 11.05 -2.20 21.05
C ASP A 271 11.03 -3.19 22.22
N GLY A 272 12.04 -3.10 23.07
CA GLY A 272 12.30 -4.07 24.13
C GLY A 272 12.73 -5.45 23.63
N ARG A 273 13.01 -5.63 22.33
CA ARG A 273 13.43 -6.92 21.76
C ARG A 273 14.93 -6.97 21.51
N THR A 274 15.47 -8.19 21.58
CA THR A 274 16.85 -8.50 21.19
C THR A 274 16.84 -9.34 19.93
N PHE A 275 17.66 -8.94 18.97
CA PHE A 275 17.89 -9.64 17.73
C PHE A 275 19.30 -10.21 17.67
N TYR A 276 19.46 -11.30 16.93
CA TYR A 276 20.72 -12.02 16.74
C TYR A 276 21.13 -11.92 15.27
N LEU A 277 22.31 -11.38 15.02
CA LEU A 277 22.83 -11.24 13.67
C LEU A 277 23.25 -12.61 13.12
N GLN A 278 22.72 -12.98 11.98
CA GLN A 278 23.03 -14.25 11.30
C GLN A 278 24.08 -14.05 10.22
N SER A 279 23.95 -12.97 9.43
CA SER A 279 24.88 -12.64 8.36
C SER A 279 24.94 -11.14 8.12
N PHE A 280 26.06 -10.67 7.58
CA PHE A 280 26.23 -9.28 7.17
C PHE A 280 27.34 -9.12 6.13
N GLY A 281 27.36 -7.98 5.45
CA GLY A 281 28.38 -7.64 4.45
C GLY A 281 27.77 -6.95 3.24
N PRO A 282 28.41 -7.06 2.05
CA PRO A 282 27.87 -6.54 0.80
C PRO A 282 26.44 -7.04 0.57
N ALA A 283 25.56 -6.15 0.08
CA ALA A 283 24.13 -6.44 -0.04
C ALA A 283 23.83 -7.65 -0.96
N ASP A 284 24.65 -7.85 -1.98
CA ASP A 284 24.55 -8.94 -2.96
C ASP A 284 25.19 -10.26 -2.49
N ALA A 285 25.99 -10.24 -1.42
CA ALA A 285 26.73 -11.40 -0.93
C ALA A 285 27.03 -11.35 0.58
N PRO A 286 26.01 -11.28 1.46
CA PRO A 286 26.23 -11.23 2.90
C PRO A 286 26.89 -12.53 3.39
N GLN A 287 27.86 -12.39 4.31
CA GLN A 287 28.59 -13.52 4.87
C GLN A 287 28.05 -13.88 6.26
N PRO A 288 27.99 -15.17 6.63
CA PRO A 288 27.68 -15.57 8.00
C PRO A 288 28.67 -14.96 8.99
N ILE A 289 28.22 -14.72 10.23
CA ILE A 289 29.13 -14.35 11.31
C ILE A 289 30.13 -15.49 11.60
N LEU A 290 31.30 -15.14 12.12
CA LEU A 290 32.35 -16.08 12.49
C LEU A 290 31.84 -17.09 13.52
N GLU A 291 32.17 -18.37 13.30
CA GLU A 291 31.79 -19.46 14.20
C GLU A 291 32.31 -19.20 15.62
N GLY A 292 31.44 -19.39 16.63
CA GLY A 292 31.77 -19.14 18.03
C GLY A 292 31.65 -17.68 18.48
N THR A 293 31.22 -16.77 17.60
CA THR A 293 30.82 -15.40 17.95
C THR A 293 29.31 -15.26 18.03
N GLU A 294 28.82 -14.31 18.83
CA GLU A 294 27.41 -13.93 18.88
C GLU A 294 27.35 -12.40 18.76
N ILE A 295 26.56 -11.89 17.80
CA ILE A 295 26.32 -10.46 17.64
C ILE A 295 24.85 -10.19 17.87
N THR A 296 24.53 -9.23 18.74
CA THR A 296 23.16 -8.89 19.13
C THR A 296 22.84 -7.42 18.98
N ALA A 297 21.56 -7.13 18.75
CA ALA A 297 21.00 -5.78 18.73
C ALA A 297 19.73 -5.76 19.58
N HIS A 298 19.80 -5.13 20.74
CA HIS A 298 18.69 -4.85 21.62
C HIS A 298 18.20 -3.42 21.39
N PHE A 299 16.95 -3.29 20.95
CA PHE A 299 16.32 -2.00 20.71
C PHE A 299 15.46 -1.63 21.91
N ALA A 300 15.66 -0.42 22.44
CA ALA A 300 14.90 0.08 23.58
C ALA A 300 14.69 1.59 23.46
N ASN A 301 13.48 2.01 23.10
CA ASN A 301 13.09 3.37 22.78
C ASN A 301 14.05 4.02 21.77
N ASP A 302 14.84 4.98 22.25
CA ASP A 302 15.84 5.76 21.52
C ASP A 302 17.27 5.20 21.67
N THR A 303 17.42 3.96 22.15
CA THR A 303 18.72 3.33 22.37
C THR A 303 18.84 1.98 21.68
N ILE A 304 20.06 1.68 21.24
CA ILE A 304 20.47 0.35 20.78
C ILE A 304 21.65 -0.12 21.63
N SER A 305 21.66 -1.38 22.00
CA SER A 305 22.79 -1.98 22.74
C SER A 305 22.95 -3.46 22.39
N GLY A 306 24.11 -4.03 22.65
CA GLY A 306 24.31 -5.46 22.42
C GLY A 306 25.75 -5.91 22.51
N ASN A 307 26.00 -7.12 22.02
CA ASN A 307 27.33 -7.67 21.82
C ASN A 307 27.71 -7.52 20.34
N ALA A 308 28.91 -7.01 20.04
CA ALA A 308 29.42 -6.83 18.68
C ALA A 308 30.42 -7.95 18.27
N GLY A 309 30.42 -9.07 19.00
CA GLY A 309 31.27 -10.25 18.78
C GLY A 309 32.40 -10.34 19.79
N CYS A 310 33.14 -9.24 20.02
CA CYS A 310 34.16 -9.17 21.07
C CYS A 310 33.73 -8.28 22.24
N ASN A 311 33.28 -7.07 21.95
CA ASN A 311 32.92 -6.03 22.88
C ASN A 311 31.41 -5.85 22.97
N ASN A 312 30.97 -5.35 24.11
CA ASN A 312 29.62 -4.82 24.21
C ASN A 312 29.62 -3.39 23.66
N TYR A 313 28.50 -3.01 23.05
CA TYR A 313 28.30 -1.67 22.51
C TYR A 313 26.97 -1.07 22.97
N SER A 314 26.90 0.26 22.91
CA SER A 314 25.64 0.99 23.00
C SER A 314 25.67 2.21 22.08
N GLY A 315 24.52 2.66 21.63
CA GLY A 315 24.35 3.84 20.80
C GLY A 315 22.97 4.46 20.96
N THR A 316 22.80 5.63 20.37
CA THR A 316 21.54 6.37 20.35
C THR A 316 20.91 6.25 18.98
N ILE A 317 19.65 5.86 18.95
CA ILE A 317 18.82 5.78 17.75
C ILE A 317 18.24 7.17 17.50
N VAL A 318 18.55 7.72 16.33
CA VAL A 318 18.00 8.98 15.85
C VAL A 318 17.14 8.66 14.64
N PRO A 319 15.80 8.79 14.73
CA PRO A 319 14.92 8.64 13.58
C PRO A 319 15.31 9.62 12.48
N VAL A 320 15.39 9.14 11.25
CA VAL A 320 15.66 9.92 10.05
C VAL A 320 14.70 9.44 8.98
N ASP A 321 13.70 10.26 8.67
CA ASP A 321 12.66 9.95 7.67
C ASP A 321 12.01 8.58 7.94
N ASP A 322 12.14 7.62 7.01
CA ASP A 322 11.56 6.27 7.09
C ASP A 322 12.54 5.21 7.68
N PHE A 323 13.67 5.64 8.24
CA PHE A 323 14.63 4.76 8.91
C PHE A 323 15.21 5.41 10.18
N PHE A 324 16.28 4.84 10.73
CA PHE A 324 17.03 5.42 11.83
C PHE A 324 18.52 5.37 11.61
N GLN A 325 19.22 6.37 12.14
CA GLN A 325 20.66 6.33 12.29
C GLN A 325 21.04 5.93 13.72
N VAL A 326 22.13 5.19 13.86
CA VAL A 326 22.75 4.97 15.17
C VAL A 326 23.91 5.94 15.31
N THR A 327 23.82 6.82 16.31
CA THR A 327 24.84 7.81 16.63
C THR A 327 25.44 7.54 18.01
N GLY A 328 26.63 8.09 18.25
CA GLY A 328 27.27 8.00 19.57
C GLY A 328 27.60 6.57 20.00
N ILE A 329 27.97 5.69 19.05
CA ILE A 329 28.35 4.31 19.35
C ILE A 329 29.57 4.30 20.29
N LEU A 330 29.40 3.69 21.45
CA LEU A 330 30.43 3.45 22.45
C LEU A 330 30.66 1.94 22.60
N THR A 331 31.90 1.54 22.84
CA THR A 331 32.27 0.13 23.02
C THR A 331 33.11 -0.09 24.27
N THR A 332 33.13 -1.33 24.77
CA THR A 332 34.14 -1.75 25.74
C THR A 332 35.52 -1.95 25.09
N PHE A 333 36.57 -2.09 25.90
CA PHE A 333 37.94 -2.30 25.42
C PHE A 333 38.47 -3.69 25.81
N MET A 334 37.77 -4.75 25.40
CA MET A 334 38.26 -6.12 25.44
C MET A 334 39.07 -6.43 24.18
N LEU A 335 40.10 -7.25 24.35
CA LEU A 335 40.94 -7.72 23.25
C LEU A 335 40.59 -9.17 22.95
N CYS A 336 40.15 -9.43 21.72
CA CYS A 336 39.89 -10.76 21.20
C CYS A 336 40.84 -11.10 20.05
N GLU A 337 40.61 -12.25 19.41
CA GLU A 337 41.30 -12.62 18.19
C GLU A 337 41.06 -11.57 17.08
N GLU A 338 42.08 -11.36 16.24
CA GLU A 338 42.09 -10.30 15.23
C GLU A 338 40.89 -10.39 14.28
N ALA A 339 40.50 -11.59 13.85
CA ALA A 339 39.34 -11.79 12.97
C ALA A 339 38.02 -11.36 13.63
N ILE A 340 37.85 -11.62 14.94
CA ILE A 340 36.66 -11.22 15.69
C ILE A 340 36.62 -9.69 15.85
N MET A 341 37.78 -9.08 16.12
CA MET A 341 37.89 -7.61 16.19
C MET A 341 37.58 -6.94 14.85
N GLN A 342 38.00 -7.53 13.73
CA GLN A 342 37.65 -7.02 12.39
C GLN A 342 36.15 -7.16 12.10
N GLN A 343 35.53 -8.29 12.45
CA GLN A 343 34.08 -8.48 12.34
C GLN A 343 33.31 -7.43 13.16
N GLU A 344 33.71 -7.21 14.41
CA GLU A 344 33.14 -6.19 15.29
C GLU A 344 33.18 -4.80 14.64
N GLN A 345 34.35 -4.39 14.14
CA GLN A 345 34.51 -3.09 13.53
C GLN A 345 33.62 -2.93 12.29
N ALA A 346 33.52 -3.97 11.46
CA ALA A 346 32.69 -3.96 10.27
C ALA A 346 31.19 -3.88 10.62
N TYR A 347 30.75 -4.61 11.64
CA TYR A 347 29.37 -4.54 12.13
C TYR A 347 29.02 -3.15 12.67
N LEU A 348 29.87 -2.58 13.52
CA LEU A 348 29.65 -1.25 14.09
C LEU A 348 29.70 -0.14 13.04
N ALA A 349 30.54 -0.28 12.01
CA ALA A 349 30.56 0.62 10.87
C ALA A 349 29.24 0.56 10.08
N GLY A 350 28.68 -0.63 9.88
CA GLY A 350 27.36 -0.81 9.26
C GLY A 350 26.24 -0.18 10.08
N LEU A 351 26.22 -0.39 11.41
CA LEU A 351 25.26 0.26 12.31
C LEU A 351 25.32 1.80 12.27
N GLY A 352 26.52 2.36 12.12
CA GLY A 352 26.69 3.82 12.01
C GLY A 352 26.31 4.41 10.66
N ALA A 353 25.94 3.58 9.67
CA ALA A 353 25.75 3.96 8.28
C ALA A 353 24.41 3.48 7.71
N ILE A 354 23.42 3.26 8.58
CA ILE A 354 22.09 2.74 8.22
C ILE A 354 21.40 3.71 7.26
N THR A 355 20.77 3.13 6.24
CA THR A 355 19.99 3.81 5.22
C THR A 355 18.60 3.20 5.02
N GLY A 356 18.26 2.13 5.75
CA GLY A 356 16.96 1.47 5.67
C GLY A 356 16.87 0.25 6.57
N TYR A 357 15.67 -0.26 6.78
CA TYR A 357 15.44 -1.52 7.47
C TYR A 357 14.16 -2.20 6.96
N GLN A 358 14.02 -3.49 7.27
CA GLN A 358 12.82 -4.29 7.01
C GLN A 358 12.64 -5.26 8.18
N TRP A 359 11.43 -5.35 8.74
CA TRP A 359 11.08 -6.37 9.72
C TRP A 359 10.12 -7.38 9.08
N GLU A 360 10.39 -8.68 9.27
CA GLU A 360 9.50 -9.76 8.86
C GLU A 360 8.71 -10.23 10.09
N GLN A 361 7.38 -10.06 10.06
CA GLN A 361 6.49 -10.49 11.13
C GLN A 361 5.93 -11.89 10.85
N THR A 362 5.78 -12.68 11.90
CA THR A 362 5.10 -13.99 11.90
C THR A 362 4.06 -14.04 13.01
N LEU A 363 3.06 -14.91 12.88
CA LEU A 363 2.10 -15.17 13.96
C LEU A 363 2.73 -16.11 14.99
N SER A 364 2.73 -15.69 16.26
CA SER A 364 3.09 -16.56 17.39
C SER A 364 2.02 -17.63 17.61
N GLU A 365 2.35 -18.67 18.40
CA GLU A 365 1.39 -19.73 18.79
C GLU A 365 0.15 -19.17 19.54
N GLU A 366 0.26 -17.96 20.09
CA GLU A 366 -0.79 -17.25 20.82
C GLU A 366 -1.59 -16.29 19.94
N GLY A 367 -1.30 -16.23 18.63
CA GLY A 367 -2.01 -15.43 17.64
C GLY A 367 -1.59 -13.95 17.60
N ALA A 368 -0.47 -13.58 18.21
CA ALA A 368 0.10 -12.23 18.11
C ALA A 368 1.13 -12.17 16.99
N LEU A 369 1.12 -11.09 16.18
CA LEU A 369 2.22 -10.82 15.25
C LEU A 369 3.49 -10.50 16.06
N VAL A 370 4.56 -11.25 15.78
CA VAL A 370 5.88 -11.09 16.38
C VAL A 370 6.90 -10.99 15.26
N ILE A 371 7.87 -10.09 15.39
CA ILE A 371 8.99 -10.05 14.44
C ILE A 371 9.76 -11.36 14.56
N ALA A 372 9.94 -12.08 13.45
CA ALA A 372 10.75 -13.29 13.35
C ALA A 372 12.16 -12.98 12.85
N ARG A 373 12.26 -12.06 11.89
CA ARG A 373 13.51 -11.68 11.21
C ARG A 373 13.53 -10.19 10.93
N GLY A 374 14.71 -9.68 10.64
CA GLY A 374 14.85 -8.33 10.14
C GLY A 374 16.12 -8.14 9.33
N SER A 375 16.08 -7.18 8.43
CA SER A 375 17.22 -6.74 7.64
C SER A 375 17.45 -5.27 7.92
N ILE A 376 18.71 -4.89 8.14
CA ILE A 376 19.10 -3.48 8.21
C ILE A 376 20.06 -3.22 7.06
N TYR A 377 19.73 -2.24 6.24
CA TYR A 377 20.52 -1.82 5.08
C TYR A 377 21.40 -0.63 5.46
N TYR A 378 22.62 -0.60 4.95
CA TYR A 378 23.57 0.46 5.21
C TYR A 378 24.38 0.80 3.96
N THR A 379 24.88 2.04 3.89
CA THR A 379 25.77 2.48 2.81
C THR A 379 27.03 3.09 3.41
N GLN A 380 28.18 2.45 3.19
CA GLN A 380 29.46 2.94 3.69
C GLN A 380 29.85 4.28 3.05
N PRO A 381 30.75 5.07 3.67
CA PRO A 381 31.17 6.36 3.12
C PRO A 381 31.81 6.30 1.72
N ASP A 382 32.28 5.13 1.29
CA ASP A 382 32.80 4.90 -0.05
C ASP A 382 31.71 4.54 -1.09
N GLY A 383 30.44 4.52 -0.68
CA GLY A 383 29.29 4.18 -1.51
C GLY A 383 28.92 2.69 -1.51
N THR A 384 29.66 1.85 -0.78
CA THR A 384 29.39 0.40 -0.75
C THR A 384 28.11 0.10 0.03
N ALA A 385 27.11 -0.48 -0.64
CA ALA A 385 25.87 -0.94 -0.02
C ALA A 385 26.06 -2.29 0.69
N GLY A 386 25.46 -2.43 1.86
CA GLY A 386 25.49 -3.65 2.65
C GLY A 386 24.19 -3.93 3.37
N VAL A 387 24.08 -5.16 3.89
CA VAL A 387 22.93 -5.63 4.66
C VAL A 387 23.40 -6.36 5.93
N MET A 388 22.61 -6.25 6.99
CA MET A 388 22.72 -7.01 8.24
C MET A 388 21.42 -7.77 8.44
N ASN A 389 21.49 -9.11 8.45
CA ASN A 389 20.31 -9.97 8.60
C ASN A 389 20.23 -10.53 10.02
N PHE A 390 19.06 -10.38 10.62
CA PHE A 390 18.77 -10.68 12.01
C PHE A 390 17.64 -11.69 12.16
N VAL A 391 17.64 -12.39 13.29
CA VAL A 391 16.53 -13.23 13.77
C VAL A 391 16.17 -12.86 15.20
N ALA A 392 14.90 -13.01 15.59
CA ALA A 392 14.43 -12.68 16.95
C ALA A 392 14.78 -13.74 18.00
N THR A 393 15.15 -14.95 17.56
CA THR A 393 15.60 -16.05 18.41
C THR A 393 16.88 -16.65 17.82
N PRO A 394 17.91 -16.93 18.64
CA PRO A 394 19.22 -17.36 18.17
C PRO A 394 19.22 -18.71 17.44
#